data_AF-A0A935D4G7-F1
#
_entry.id   AF-A0A935D4G7-F1
#
_cell.length_a   1.000
_cell.length_b   1.000
_cell.length_c   1.000
_cell.angle_alpha   90.00
_cell.angle_beta   90.00
_cell.angle_gamma   90.00
#
_symmetry.space_group_name_H-M   'P 1'
#
loop_
_entity.id
_entity.type
_entity.pdbx_description
1 polymer ?
#
loop_
_entity_poly.entity_id
_entity_poly.type
_entity_poly.pdbx_seq_one_letter_code
_entity_poly.pdbx_strand_id
1 'polypeptide(L)'
;MTAYRDFQGVSLVDYLRDALLGLADIELFPQPPRLAEVAVRVRWPDNELPLFVLDDTNGDAERGFLVTSEALYVLSDGRRCALSAVQAPPQHPQGETLPGFLPTAHGPFAIPPLVSSHRRVSFRDAMSAIVRYNQGDRELSLQSFAKEGAISQLVVNCLLPYRQVRGAYRLSEIKLAAARRTYLMGLDHLGGERLLALVDGVLADTGGETGMIFTDRRLLVNSGVRADLPYAAISHATHASGMISSDLIVTAWDRPHTVALGPMVESLQGLLGFFHGLASILPHSRYQEPMAANVEPRTTVTARNALLAASRKRLVSEDTASDLRIRLDLVEQTLRFGRGARDGWYESPLGKADLRYALGVLFGAPQNGGSDGRMETFDYVFRGRSHAHLPGVGVAWMLMPMSAPFQILRAHIVDFPGGTGFALNGMRGQTSSPIASTVMLLNYRLAEIERDVLYRRILFGPEVEAARLAAIPAHAVGQRAAELAAG
;
A
#
# COMPACT_ATOMS: atom_id res chain seq x y z
N MET A 1 -4.82 -26.00 -25.79
CA MET A 1 -3.46 -26.27 -25.24
C MET A 1 -2.55 -25.16 -25.70
N THR A 2 -2.19 -24.28 -24.78
CA THR A 2 -1.16 -23.24 -24.96
C THR A 2 -0.43 -23.18 -23.62
N ALA A 3 0.89 -23.29 -23.63
CA ALA A 3 1.63 -23.56 -22.41
C ALA A 3 1.49 -22.41 -21.39
N TYR A 4 0.94 -22.70 -20.22
CA TYR A 4 1.32 -21.98 -19.00
C TYR A 4 2.83 -22.18 -18.85
N ARG A 5 3.61 -21.14 -19.14
CA ARG A 5 5.04 -21.15 -18.80
C ARG A 5 5.14 -21.23 -17.28
N ASP A 6 5.96 -22.15 -16.80
CA ASP A 6 6.38 -22.17 -15.40
C ASP A 6 6.95 -20.79 -15.05
N PHE A 7 6.30 -20.10 -14.10
CA PHE A 7 6.84 -18.87 -13.53
C PHE A 7 8.08 -19.22 -12.71
N GLN A 8 9.25 -19.18 -13.34
CA GLN A 8 10.51 -19.05 -12.63
C GLN A 8 10.51 -17.68 -11.95
N GLY A 9 10.13 -17.67 -10.67
CA GLY A 9 10.04 -16.46 -9.87
C GLY A 9 11.38 -15.74 -9.74
N VAL A 10 11.35 -14.41 -9.57
CA VAL A 10 12.56 -13.59 -9.48
C VAL A 10 13.44 -14.05 -8.30
N SER A 11 14.76 -14.07 -8.52
CA SER A 11 15.73 -14.44 -7.47
C SER A 11 15.72 -13.42 -6.32
N LEU A 12 16.08 -13.82 -5.10
CA LEU A 12 16.19 -12.88 -3.97
C LEU A 12 17.16 -11.73 -4.27
N VAL A 13 18.22 -12.03 -5.03
CA VAL A 13 19.26 -11.09 -5.47
C VAL A 13 18.64 -9.98 -6.32
N ASP A 14 17.88 -10.36 -7.35
CA ASP A 14 17.26 -9.42 -8.27
C ASP A 14 16.07 -8.71 -7.64
N TYR A 15 15.35 -9.35 -6.71
CA TYR A 15 14.24 -8.82 -5.91
C TYR A 15 14.68 -7.83 -4.81
N LEU A 16 15.95 -7.84 -4.41
CA LEU A 16 16.51 -6.85 -3.49
C LEU A 16 17.25 -5.70 -4.19
N ARG A 17 17.72 -5.84 -5.43
CA ARG A 17 18.40 -4.76 -6.19
C ARG A 17 17.50 -3.52 -6.33
N ASP A 18 16.51 -3.57 -7.19
CA ASP A 18 15.16 -3.24 -6.78
C ASP A 18 14.63 -4.43 -5.98
N ALA A 19 14.07 -4.30 -4.78
CA ALA A 19 13.36 -3.15 -4.24
C ALA A 19 14.13 -2.25 -3.25
N LEU A 20 15.47 -2.23 -3.24
CA LEU A 20 16.28 -1.36 -2.37
C LEU A 20 16.91 -0.12 -3.08
N LEU A 21 16.90 -0.04 -4.43
CA LEU A 21 17.33 1.13 -5.22
C LEU A 21 16.96 2.49 -4.58
N GLY A 22 17.90 3.43 -4.50
CA GLY A 22 17.65 4.76 -3.92
C GLY A 22 17.62 4.82 -2.39
N LEU A 23 17.69 3.68 -1.67
CA LEU A 23 18.04 3.67 -0.25
C LEU A 23 19.55 3.92 -0.11
N ALA A 24 19.96 5.18 -0.18
CA ALA A 24 21.37 5.61 -0.17
C ALA A 24 22.17 5.17 1.07
N ASP A 25 21.48 4.78 2.16
CA ASP A 25 22.09 4.24 3.38
C ASP A 25 22.46 2.75 3.28
N ILE A 26 22.04 2.09 2.19
CA ILE A 26 22.25 0.67 1.93
C ILE A 26 23.19 0.54 0.74
N GLU A 27 24.38 0.00 1.01
CA GLU A 27 25.33 -0.34 -0.03
C GLU A 27 24.92 -1.68 -0.66
N LEU A 28 24.27 -1.62 -1.82
CA LEU A 28 23.87 -2.80 -2.60
C LEU A 28 25.06 -3.34 -3.38
N PHE A 29 25.27 -4.66 -3.33
CA PHE A 29 26.39 -5.36 -3.97
C PHE A 29 27.73 -4.70 -3.63
N PRO A 30 28.09 -4.65 -2.33
CA PRO A 30 29.27 -3.94 -1.83
C PRO A 30 30.54 -4.42 -2.52
N GLN A 31 31.43 -3.48 -2.82
CA GLN A 31 32.64 -3.78 -3.59
C GLN A 31 33.64 -4.60 -2.77
N PRO A 32 34.57 -5.34 -3.40
CA PRO A 32 35.55 -6.18 -2.68
C PRO A 32 36.33 -5.48 -1.55
N PRO A 33 36.76 -4.20 -1.66
CA PRO A 33 37.40 -3.49 -0.55
C PRO A 33 36.48 -3.35 0.67
N ARG A 34 35.21 -3.04 0.45
CA ARG A 34 34.20 -2.93 1.51
C ARG A 34 33.95 -4.27 2.20
N LEU A 35 33.87 -5.34 1.40
CA LEU A 35 33.73 -6.69 1.95
C LEU A 35 34.95 -7.10 2.78
N ALA A 36 36.15 -6.64 2.44
CA ALA A 36 37.33 -6.88 3.27
C ALA A 36 37.24 -6.19 4.65
N GLU A 37 36.71 -4.97 4.72
CA GLU A 37 36.45 -4.25 6.00
C GLU A 37 35.42 -5.01 6.85
N VAL A 38 34.29 -5.41 6.25
CA VAL A 38 33.24 -6.18 6.92
C VAL A 38 33.74 -7.56 7.38
N ALA A 39 34.62 -8.20 6.61
CA ALA A 39 35.22 -9.51 6.93
C ALA A 39 36.15 -9.49 8.16
N VAL A 40 36.59 -8.32 8.61
CA VAL A 40 37.32 -8.17 9.90
C VAL A 40 36.37 -8.41 11.09
N ARG A 41 35.07 -8.12 10.94
CA ARG A 41 34.07 -8.19 12.01
C ARG A 41 33.22 -9.45 11.96
N VAL A 42 32.82 -9.88 10.77
CA VAL A 42 31.91 -11.00 10.55
C VAL A 42 32.51 -11.96 9.53
N ARG A 43 32.44 -13.26 9.79
CA ARG A 43 32.68 -14.28 8.75
C ARG A 43 31.36 -14.90 8.30
N TRP A 44 31.17 -14.97 7.00
CA TRP A 44 30.09 -15.69 6.34
C TRP A 44 30.70 -16.81 5.45
N PRO A 45 29.94 -17.86 5.11
CA PRO A 45 30.39 -18.91 4.20
C PRO A 45 30.63 -18.40 2.77
N ASP A 46 31.62 -18.95 2.06
CA ASP A 46 31.98 -18.56 0.68
C ASP A 46 30.83 -18.80 -0.34
N ASN A 47 29.87 -19.65 0.00
CA ASN A 47 28.68 -19.92 -0.82
C ASN A 47 27.51 -18.95 -0.55
N GLU A 48 27.62 -18.05 0.43
CA GLU A 48 26.63 -17.00 0.67
C GLU A 48 27.04 -15.71 -0.06
N LEU A 49 26.23 -15.27 -1.03
CA LEU A 49 26.51 -14.05 -1.80
C LEU A 49 26.17 -12.81 -0.95
N PRO A 50 27.10 -11.87 -0.70
CA PRO A 50 26.78 -10.59 -0.07
C PRO A 50 25.84 -9.76 -0.95
N LEU A 51 24.67 -9.41 -0.42
CA LEU A 51 23.64 -8.65 -1.15
C LEU A 51 23.68 -7.18 -0.78
N PHE A 52 23.78 -6.86 0.51
CA PHE A 52 23.92 -5.48 0.96
C PHE A 52 24.57 -5.32 2.34
N VAL A 53 25.11 -4.13 2.57
CA VAL A 53 25.59 -3.66 3.87
C VAL A 53 24.80 -2.42 4.28
N LEU A 54 24.38 -2.35 5.54
CA LEU A 54 23.86 -1.16 6.19
C LEU A 54 24.74 -0.89 7.40
N ASP A 55 25.57 0.15 7.33
CA ASP A 55 26.53 0.56 8.36
C ASP A 55 26.04 1.83 9.07
N ASP A 56 26.02 1.81 10.40
CA ASP A 56 25.58 2.92 11.26
C ASP A 56 26.73 3.84 11.68
N THR A 57 27.95 3.43 11.39
CA THR A 57 29.19 4.22 11.49
C THR A 57 29.62 4.60 10.07
N ASN A 58 30.12 5.81 9.79
CA ASN A 58 30.28 6.28 8.40
C ASN A 58 31.48 5.64 7.66
N GLY A 59 31.45 4.32 7.43
CA GLY A 59 32.49 3.55 6.75
C GLY A 59 33.22 2.53 7.63
N ASP A 60 33.12 2.60 8.96
CA ASP A 60 33.97 1.78 9.85
C ASP A 60 33.46 0.34 10.11
N ALA A 61 32.26 0.00 9.63
CA ALA A 61 31.60 -1.30 9.77
C ALA A 61 31.49 -1.82 11.22
N GLU A 62 31.52 -0.94 12.23
CA GLU A 62 31.48 -1.34 13.64
C GLU A 62 30.07 -1.76 14.09
N ARG A 63 29.03 -1.15 13.51
CA ARG A 63 27.63 -1.34 13.90
C ARG A 63 26.73 -1.32 12.69
N GLY A 64 25.77 -2.23 12.65
CA GLY A 64 24.84 -2.40 11.54
C GLY A 64 24.73 -3.85 11.11
N PHE A 65 24.50 -4.08 9.82
CA PHE A 65 24.17 -5.38 9.26
C PHE A 65 24.87 -5.65 7.94
N LEU A 66 25.37 -6.87 7.79
CA LEU A 66 25.61 -7.51 6.49
C LEU A 66 24.42 -8.43 6.20
N VAL A 67 23.90 -8.38 4.97
CA VAL A 67 22.88 -9.32 4.50
C VAL A 67 23.39 -10.05 3.27
N THR A 68 23.39 -11.38 3.34
CA THR A 68 23.76 -12.30 2.27
C THR A 68 22.52 -12.92 1.62
N SER A 69 22.72 -13.84 0.67
CA SER A 69 21.65 -14.63 0.05
C SER A 69 20.90 -15.52 1.04
N GLU A 70 21.51 -15.89 2.17
CA GLU A 70 20.96 -16.86 3.12
C GLU A 70 20.71 -16.28 4.51
N ALA A 71 21.46 -15.26 4.93
CA ALA A 71 21.39 -14.76 6.30
C ALA A 71 21.64 -13.25 6.46
N LEU A 72 21.09 -12.71 7.54
CA LEU A 72 21.47 -11.44 8.13
C LEU A 72 22.51 -11.70 9.22
N TYR A 73 23.57 -10.88 9.24
CA TYR A 73 24.61 -10.87 10.25
C TYR A 73 24.69 -9.51 10.93
N VAL A 74 24.84 -9.52 12.24
CA VAL A 74 25.06 -8.31 13.05
C VAL A 74 26.55 -7.97 13.07
N LEU A 75 26.91 -6.77 12.61
CA LEU A 75 28.33 -6.38 12.47
C LEU A 75 29.07 -6.30 13.82
N SER A 76 28.38 -5.91 14.89
CA SER A 76 29.00 -5.68 16.20
C SER A 76 29.36 -6.94 16.99
N ASP A 77 28.75 -8.09 16.67
CA ASP A 77 28.87 -9.33 17.47
C ASP A 77 28.83 -10.64 16.65
N GLY A 78 28.69 -10.56 15.32
CA GLY A 78 28.69 -11.71 14.42
C GLY A 78 27.44 -12.59 14.48
N ARG A 79 26.40 -12.24 15.26
CA ARG A 79 25.19 -13.07 15.36
C ARG A 79 24.48 -13.19 14.00
N ARG A 80 24.14 -14.42 13.65
CA ARG A 80 23.50 -14.80 12.37
C ARG A 80 22.00 -15.09 12.56
N CYS A 81 21.18 -14.56 11.66
CA CYS A 81 19.77 -14.91 11.49
C CYS A 81 19.54 -15.42 10.06
N ALA A 82 19.01 -16.63 9.88
CA ALA A 82 18.63 -17.10 8.55
C ALA A 82 17.51 -16.21 7.97
N LEU A 83 17.64 -15.76 6.72
CA LEU A 83 16.64 -14.87 6.11
C LEU A 83 15.29 -15.56 5.95
N SER A 84 15.29 -16.85 5.58
CA SER A 84 14.09 -17.68 5.45
C SER A 84 13.28 -17.82 6.75
N ALA A 85 13.91 -17.59 7.91
CA ALA A 85 13.23 -17.63 9.20
C ALA A 85 12.51 -16.30 9.56
N VAL A 86 12.80 -15.19 8.87
CA VAL A 86 12.24 -13.86 9.20
C VAL A 86 10.77 -13.77 8.77
N GLN A 87 9.87 -13.53 9.73
CA GLN A 87 8.41 -13.59 9.52
C GLN A 87 7.74 -12.22 9.45
N ALA A 88 8.32 -11.18 10.06
CA ALA A 88 7.77 -9.83 10.08
C ALA A 88 8.88 -8.76 10.17
N PRO A 89 8.60 -7.50 9.83
CA PRO A 89 9.56 -6.40 9.97
C PRO A 89 10.02 -6.17 11.43
N PRO A 90 11.13 -5.42 11.64
CA PRO A 90 11.62 -5.04 12.96
C PRO A 90 10.54 -4.48 13.89
N GLN A 91 10.55 -4.93 15.15
CA GLN A 91 9.69 -4.40 16.20
C GLN A 91 10.55 -3.72 17.29
N HIS A 92 10.16 -2.49 17.64
CA HIS A 92 10.82 -1.67 18.66
C HIS A 92 9.79 -1.27 19.73
N PRO A 93 9.41 -2.18 20.65
CA PRO A 93 8.32 -1.94 21.61
C PRO A 93 8.60 -0.80 22.60
N GLN A 94 9.87 -0.43 22.79
CA GLN A 94 10.30 0.68 23.66
C GLN A 94 10.63 1.96 22.87
N GLY A 95 10.40 1.98 21.56
CA GLY A 95 10.77 3.07 20.65
C GLY A 95 12.00 2.76 19.79
N GLU A 96 12.04 3.32 18.58
CA GLU A 96 13.03 2.95 17.55
C GLU A 96 14.50 3.24 17.93
N THR A 97 14.76 4.16 18.87
CA THR A 97 16.12 4.47 19.35
C THR A 97 16.69 3.42 20.31
N LEU A 98 15.89 2.46 20.75
CA LEU A 98 16.27 1.37 21.65
C LEU A 98 16.39 0.03 20.88
N PRO A 99 17.11 -0.96 21.44
CA PRO A 99 17.24 -2.29 20.84
C PRO A 99 15.87 -2.89 20.46
N GLY A 100 15.79 -3.43 19.25
CA GLY A 100 14.58 -4.06 18.72
C GLY A 100 14.69 -5.57 18.61
N PHE A 101 13.72 -6.20 17.99
CA PHE A 101 13.82 -7.60 17.57
C PHE A 101 13.19 -7.84 16.19
N LEU A 102 13.76 -8.79 15.44
CA LEU A 102 13.14 -9.40 14.26
C LEU A 102 12.29 -10.59 14.74
N PRO A 103 10.98 -10.64 14.47
CA PRO A 103 10.19 -11.84 14.65
C PRO A 103 10.65 -12.93 13.67
N THR A 104 11.09 -14.08 14.20
CA THR A 104 11.49 -15.24 13.38
C THR A 104 10.73 -16.50 13.80
N ALA A 105 10.70 -17.50 12.91
CA ALA A 105 10.11 -18.82 13.17
C ALA A 105 10.73 -19.56 14.38
N HIS A 106 11.93 -19.16 14.83
CA HIS A 106 12.63 -19.75 15.97
C HIS A 106 12.62 -18.84 17.23
N GLY A 107 11.83 -17.76 17.20
CA GLY A 107 11.74 -16.75 18.27
C GLY A 107 12.29 -15.38 17.87
N PRO A 108 12.28 -14.39 18.78
CA PRO A 108 12.75 -13.03 18.49
C PRO A 108 14.28 -12.98 18.38
N PHE A 109 14.79 -12.50 17.25
CA PHE A 109 16.23 -12.23 17.06
C PHE A 109 16.54 -10.77 17.41
N ALA A 110 17.37 -10.53 18.42
CA ALA A 110 17.65 -9.18 18.93
C ALA A 110 18.47 -8.32 17.94
N ILE A 111 17.99 -7.11 17.68
CA ILE A 111 18.56 -6.11 16.77
C ILE A 111 19.29 -5.04 17.59
N PRO A 112 20.57 -4.70 17.31
CA PRO A 112 21.22 -3.54 17.93
C PRO A 112 20.51 -2.22 17.56
N PRO A 113 20.58 -1.19 18.43
CA PRO A 113 20.03 0.12 18.11
C PRO A 113 20.88 0.78 17.01
N LEU A 114 20.22 1.28 15.96
CA LEU A 114 20.83 2.16 14.97
C LEU A 114 20.64 3.61 15.41
N VAL A 115 21.71 4.39 15.47
CA VAL A 115 21.74 5.79 15.91
C VAL A 115 20.96 6.68 14.93
N SER A 116 21.14 6.47 13.63
CA SER A 116 20.49 7.29 12.60
C SER A 116 19.03 6.92 12.34
N SER A 117 18.15 7.93 12.28
CA SER A 117 16.73 7.76 11.91
C SER A 117 16.53 7.29 10.47
N HIS A 118 17.30 7.81 9.51
CA HIS A 118 17.21 7.36 8.11
C HIS A 118 17.66 5.90 7.98
N ARG A 119 18.72 5.49 8.69
CA ARG A 119 19.17 4.09 8.71
C ARG A 119 18.15 3.13 9.32
N ARG A 120 17.46 3.53 10.40
CA ARG A 120 16.35 2.73 10.97
C ARG A 120 15.23 2.49 9.95
N VAL A 121 14.83 3.54 9.24
CA VAL A 121 13.81 3.45 8.18
C VAL A 121 14.31 2.58 7.02
N SER A 122 15.54 2.77 6.56
CA SER A 122 16.15 1.97 5.48
C SER A 122 16.27 0.48 5.87
N PHE A 123 16.69 0.16 7.10
CA PHE A 123 16.73 -1.21 7.61
C PHE A 123 15.33 -1.85 7.67
N ARG A 124 14.35 -1.12 8.19
CA ARG A 124 12.95 -1.54 8.26
C ARG A 124 12.34 -1.78 6.88
N ASP A 125 12.57 -0.87 5.93
CA ASP A 125 12.12 -0.98 4.54
C ASP A 125 12.78 -2.22 3.88
N ALA A 126 14.06 -2.50 4.16
CA ALA A 126 14.78 -3.66 3.64
C ALA A 126 14.32 -5.01 4.20
N MET A 127 14.18 -5.12 5.53
CA MET A 127 13.62 -6.32 6.17
C MET A 127 12.17 -6.57 5.73
N SER A 128 11.39 -5.51 5.46
CA SER A 128 10.05 -5.61 4.89
C SER A 128 10.07 -6.16 3.45
N ALA A 129 11.13 -5.92 2.66
CA ALA A 129 11.30 -6.59 1.36
C ALA A 129 11.55 -8.10 1.54
N ILE A 130 12.47 -8.48 2.42
CA ILE A 130 12.80 -9.90 2.69
C ILE A 130 11.57 -10.68 3.19
N VAL A 131 10.79 -10.10 4.12
CA VAL A 131 9.55 -10.72 4.62
C VAL A 131 8.54 -10.98 3.51
N ARG A 132 8.36 -10.02 2.59
CA ARG A 132 7.48 -10.20 1.42
C ARG A 132 8.00 -11.30 0.50
N TYR A 133 9.31 -11.36 0.28
CA TYR A 133 9.93 -12.47 -0.45
C TYR A 133 9.66 -13.82 0.24
N ASN A 134 9.81 -13.93 1.56
CA ASN A 134 9.51 -15.17 2.28
C ASN A 134 8.02 -15.56 2.18
N GLN A 135 7.12 -14.58 2.08
CA GLN A 135 5.68 -14.77 1.91
C GLN A 135 5.24 -15.10 0.45
N GLY A 136 6.19 -15.21 -0.48
CA GLY A 136 5.93 -15.63 -1.86
C GLY A 136 5.91 -14.52 -2.91
N ASP A 137 6.20 -13.26 -2.55
CA ASP A 137 6.34 -12.16 -3.51
C ASP A 137 7.55 -12.42 -4.44
N ARG A 138 7.27 -12.78 -5.70
CA ARG A 138 8.28 -13.16 -6.72
C ARG A 138 8.20 -12.32 -7.99
N GLU A 139 7.36 -11.29 -8.02
CA GLU A 139 7.05 -10.53 -9.24
C GLU A 139 7.84 -9.23 -9.42
N LEU A 140 8.59 -8.81 -8.40
CA LEU A 140 9.37 -7.57 -8.49
C LEU A 140 10.51 -7.72 -9.49
N SER A 141 10.28 -7.22 -10.69
CA SER A 141 11.31 -6.55 -11.46
C SER A 141 10.84 -5.15 -11.86
N LEU A 142 11.72 -4.16 -11.69
CA LEU A 142 11.59 -2.82 -12.26
C LEU A 142 11.33 -2.87 -13.77
N GLN A 143 11.82 -3.91 -14.44
CA GLN A 143 11.59 -4.14 -15.86
C GLN A 143 10.13 -4.48 -16.18
N SER A 144 9.44 -5.26 -15.34
CA SER A 144 8.00 -5.51 -15.49
C SER A 144 7.21 -4.22 -15.30
N PHE A 145 7.51 -3.47 -14.25
CA PHE A 145 6.85 -2.20 -13.93
C PHE A 145 7.10 -1.12 -15.00
N ALA A 146 8.33 -1.01 -15.52
CA ALA A 146 8.67 -0.10 -16.61
C ALA A 146 7.94 -0.43 -17.92
N LYS A 147 7.65 -1.72 -18.19
CA LYS A 147 6.90 -2.18 -19.36
C LYS A 147 5.40 -1.85 -19.31
N GLU A 148 4.87 -1.39 -18.17
CA GLU A 148 3.44 -1.01 -18.06
C GLU A 148 3.09 0.24 -18.89
N GLY A 149 4.07 1.09 -19.21
CA GLY A 149 3.85 2.26 -20.07
C GLY A 149 4.94 3.32 -19.97
N ALA A 150 4.88 4.31 -20.85
CA ALA A 150 5.88 5.38 -20.92
C ALA A 150 6.01 6.19 -19.62
N ILE A 151 4.90 6.40 -18.90
CA ILE A 151 4.91 7.05 -17.58
C ILE A 151 5.66 6.19 -16.55
N SER A 152 5.37 4.89 -16.47
CA SER A 152 6.06 3.97 -15.56
C SER A 152 7.56 3.91 -15.86
N GLN A 153 7.95 3.88 -17.13
CA GLN A 153 9.35 3.96 -17.55
C GLN A 153 10.03 5.27 -17.08
N LEU A 154 9.36 6.42 -17.17
CA LEU A 154 9.86 7.70 -16.64
C LEU A 154 9.96 7.69 -15.11
N VAL A 155 8.99 7.10 -14.39
CA VAL A 155 9.07 6.94 -12.92
C VAL A 155 10.29 6.10 -12.56
N VAL A 156 10.53 4.97 -13.23
CA VAL A 156 11.70 4.10 -12.99
C VAL A 156 13.02 4.82 -13.25
N ASN A 157 13.14 5.50 -14.39
CA ASN A 157 14.42 6.08 -14.82
C ASN A 157 14.73 7.40 -14.12
N CYS A 158 13.72 8.22 -13.83
CA CYS A 158 13.90 9.59 -13.34
C CYS A 158 13.59 9.77 -11.86
N LEU A 159 12.66 9.01 -11.26
CA LEU A 159 12.21 9.25 -9.89
C LEU A 159 12.75 8.21 -8.89
N LEU A 160 12.63 6.91 -9.20
CA LEU A 160 13.00 5.84 -8.25
C LEU A 160 14.48 5.78 -7.81
N PRO A 161 15.48 6.38 -8.51
CA PRO A 161 16.84 6.49 -7.97
C PRO A 161 16.97 7.44 -6.76
N TYR A 162 16.01 8.34 -6.53
CA TYR A 162 16.13 9.40 -5.52
C TYR A 162 15.58 8.98 -4.15
N ARG A 163 16.33 9.26 -3.08
CA ARG A 163 16.09 8.69 -1.74
C ARG A 163 14.78 9.08 -1.06
N GLN A 164 14.09 10.11 -1.54
CA GLN A 164 12.82 10.62 -0.99
C GLN A 164 11.63 10.14 -1.82
N VAL A 165 11.90 9.48 -2.96
CA VAL A 165 10.90 8.80 -3.77
C VAL A 165 10.74 7.37 -3.24
N ARG A 166 9.50 6.89 -3.22
CA ARG A 166 9.16 5.49 -2.99
C ARG A 166 8.20 5.05 -4.07
N GLY A 167 8.60 4.06 -4.88
CA GLY A 167 7.69 3.38 -5.78
C GLY A 167 6.54 2.73 -5.01
N ALA A 168 5.36 2.62 -5.59
CA ALA A 168 4.15 2.11 -4.93
C ALA A 168 4.35 0.73 -4.28
N TYR A 169 5.21 -0.09 -4.88
CA TYR A 169 5.61 -1.41 -4.42
C TYR A 169 6.61 -1.43 -3.25
N ARG A 170 7.08 -0.27 -2.76
CA ARG A 170 8.06 -0.13 -1.67
C ARG A 170 7.51 0.58 -0.43
N LEU A 171 6.32 1.17 -0.53
CA LEU A 171 5.73 1.90 0.58
C LEU A 171 5.36 0.92 1.69
N SER A 172 5.91 1.13 2.88
CA SER A 172 5.53 0.39 4.09
C SER A 172 4.09 0.71 4.48
N GLU A 173 3.38 -0.19 5.17
CA GLU A 173 2.00 0.06 5.61
C GLU A 173 1.86 1.33 6.45
N ILE A 174 2.89 1.72 7.21
CA ILE A 174 2.88 2.96 8.00
C ILE A 174 2.95 4.19 7.08
N LYS A 175 3.87 4.20 6.10
CA LYS A 175 3.96 5.28 5.10
C LYS A 175 2.73 5.33 4.20
N LEU A 176 2.17 4.19 3.82
CA LEU A 176 0.87 4.15 3.14
C LEU A 176 -0.23 4.71 4.04
N ALA A 177 -0.30 4.35 5.33
CA ALA A 177 -1.31 4.87 6.26
C ALA A 177 -1.19 6.38 6.53
N ALA A 178 0.02 6.96 6.40
CA ALA A 178 0.24 8.41 6.40
C ALA A 178 -0.18 9.03 5.05
N ALA A 179 0.36 8.53 3.93
CA ALA A 179 0.05 9.03 2.60
C ALA A 179 -1.45 8.91 2.23
N ARG A 180 -2.12 7.89 2.79
CA ARG A 180 -3.58 7.69 2.72
C ARG A 180 -4.30 8.94 3.21
N ARG A 181 -3.90 9.48 4.38
CA ARG A 181 -4.49 10.64 5.06
C ARG A 181 -4.28 11.95 4.30
N THR A 182 -3.11 12.15 3.69
CA THR A 182 -2.74 13.45 3.11
C THR A 182 -3.00 13.57 1.60
N TYR A 183 -2.84 12.51 0.81
CA TYR A 183 -2.72 12.62 -0.66
C TYR A 183 -3.69 11.75 -1.47
N LEU A 184 -4.04 10.56 -0.97
CA LEU A 184 -4.61 9.47 -1.78
C LEU A 184 -6.14 9.46 -1.93
N MET A 185 -6.88 10.44 -1.40
CA MET A 185 -8.34 10.47 -1.58
C MET A 185 -8.72 10.71 -3.05
N GLY A 186 -9.34 9.72 -3.71
CA GLY A 186 -9.92 9.90 -5.04
C GLY A 186 -9.02 9.51 -6.21
N LEU A 187 -8.19 8.47 -6.06
CA LEU A 187 -7.76 7.67 -7.20
C LEU A 187 -8.99 7.10 -7.93
N ASP A 188 -8.95 7.04 -9.26
CA ASP A 188 -10.03 6.51 -10.09
C ASP A 188 -9.83 5.00 -10.33
N HIS A 189 -10.03 4.19 -9.29
CA HIS A 189 -9.97 2.71 -9.39
C HIS A 189 -11.00 2.17 -10.40
N LEU A 190 -12.19 2.80 -10.51
CA LEU A 190 -13.21 2.51 -11.53
C LEU A 190 -12.68 2.69 -12.95
N GLY A 191 -11.84 3.71 -13.16
CA GLY A 191 -11.11 3.91 -14.41
C GLY A 191 -9.88 3.00 -14.57
N GLY A 192 -9.44 2.32 -13.51
CA GLY A 192 -8.23 1.48 -13.47
C GLY A 192 -6.92 2.22 -13.14
N GLU A 193 -6.99 3.39 -12.48
CA GLU A 193 -5.82 4.19 -12.11
C GLU A 193 -4.92 3.49 -11.07
N ARG A 194 -3.60 3.67 -11.19
CA ARG A 194 -2.58 3.04 -10.33
C ARG A 194 -1.63 4.07 -9.75
N LEU A 195 -1.30 3.91 -8.47
CA LEU A 195 -0.16 4.59 -7.88
C LEU A 195 1.14 4.03 -8.49
N LEU A 196 2.03 4.90 -8.97
CA LEU A 196 3.36 4.55 -9.44
C LEU A 196 4.45 4.92 -8.42
N ALA A 197 4.40 6.14 -7.87
CA ALA A 197 5.35 6.61 -6.86
C ALA A 197 4.77 7.69 -5.93
N LEU A 198 5.33 7.78 -4.73
CA LEU A 198 5.17 8.87 -3.77
C LEU A 198 6.52 9.59 -3.61
N VAL A 199 6.49 10.91 -3.50
CA VAL A 199 7.62 11.75 -3.10
C VAL A 199 7.24 12.46 -1.80
N ASP A 200 8.02 12.22 -0.76
CA ASP A 200 7.81 12.78 0.58
C ASP A 200 9.16 13.12 1.20
N GLY A 201 9.32 14.37 1.62
CA GLY A 201 10.58 14.87 2.19
C GLY A 201 10.77 14.49 3.67
N VAL A 202 9.71 14.09 4.39
CA VAL A 202 9.78 13.62 5.78
C VAL A 202 9.39 12.15 5.82
N LEU A 203 10.37 11.28 5.55
CA LEU A 203 10.22 9.82 5.56
C LEU A 203 9.95 9.20 6.95
N ALA A 204 9.72 10.02 7.99
CA ALA A 204 9.39 9.61 9.35
C ALA A 204 7.88 9.39 9.51
N ASP A 205 7.47 8.57 10.48
CA ASP A 205 6.08 8.11 10.62
C ASP A 205 5.10 9.18 11.18
N THR A 206 5.50 10.44 11.19
CA THR A 206 4.66 11.62 11.49
C THR A 206 4.29 12.27 10.17
N GLY A 207 3.03 12.11 9.74
CA GLY A 207 2.61 12.42 8.38
C GLY A 207 2.97 13.82 7.90
N GLY A 208 3.66 13.90 6.76
CA GLY A 208 3.83 15.13 6.02
C GLY A 208 2.47 15.69 5.57
N GLU A 209 2.34 17.02 5.64
CA GLU A 209 1.23 17.77 5.03
C GLU A 209 1.52 18.11 3.56
N THR A 210 2.77 17.96 3.11
CA THR A 210 3.25 18.39 1.80
C THR A 210 4.02 17.28 1.06
N GLY A 211 3.78 17.10 -0.24
CA GLY A 211 4.27 15.93 -0.99
C GLY A 211 3.62 15.77 -2.37
N MET A 212 4.11 14.82 -3.16
CA MET A 212 3.65 14.54 -4.52
C MET A 212 3.36 13.06 -4.75
N ILE A 213 2.29 12.75 -5.48
CA ILE A 213 1.90 11.42 -5.89
C ILE A 213 1.83 11.35 -7.42
N PHE A 214 2.50 10.34 -7.97
CA PHE A 214 2.54 10.04 -9.40
C PHE A 214 1.70 8.79 -9.65
N THR A 215 0.68 8.90 -10.50
CA THR A 215 -0.13 7.78 -10.98
C THR A 215 0.24 7.43 -12.42
N ASP A 216 -0.48 6.50 -13.07
CA ASP A 216 -0.40 6.29 -14.51
C ASP A 216 -1.03 7.43 -15.35
N ARG A 217 -1.73 8.38 -14.70
CA ARG A 217 -2.59 9.38 -15.38
C ARG A 217 -2.31 10.83 -15.00
N ARG A 218 -1.95 11.09 -13.75
CA ARG A 218 -1.88 12.44 -13.18
C ARG A 218 -0.88 12.56 -12.05
N LEU A 219 -0.48 13.80 -11.81
CA LEU A 219 0.24 14.21 -10.62
C LEU A 219 -0.77 14.76 -9.61
N LEU A 220 -0.85 14.13 -8.44
CA LEU A 220 -1.55 14.68 -7.28
C LEU A 220 -0.54 15.38 -6.38
N VAL A 221 -0.74 16.67 -6.11
CA VAL A 221 0.13 17.47 -5.25
C VAL A 221 -0.65 17.92 -4.02
N ASN A 222 -0.02 17.90 -2.86
CA ASN A 222 -0.44 18.69 -1.72
C ASN A 222 0.74 19.57 -1.25
N SER A 223 0.52 20.87 -1.20
CA SER A 223 1.48 21.86 -0.67
C SER A 223 0.75 22.92 0.17
N GLY A 224 -0.24 22.49 0.95
CA GLY A 224 -1.21 23.37 1.64
C GLY A 224 -2.44 23.68 0.79
N VAL A 225 -2.31 23.64 -0.54
CA VAL A 225 -3.44 23.52 -1.48
C VAL A 225 -3.28 22.20 -2.24
N ARG A 226 -4.39 21.48 -2.42
CA ARG A 226 -4.40 20.24 -3.20
C ARG A 226 -4.58 20.58 -4.69
N ALA A 227 -3.66 20.10 -5.53
CA ALA A 227 -3.76 20.18 -6.98
C ALA A 227 -3.82 18.78 -7.58
N ASP A 228 -4.59 18.64 -8.65
CA ASP A 228 -4.75 17.42 -9.43
C ASP A 228 -4.47 17.76 -10.89
N LEU A 229 -3.35 17.28 -11.42
CA LEU A 229 -2.77 17.70 -12.69
C LEU A 229 -2.62 16.50 -13.64
N PRO A 230 -3.59 16.24 -14.53
CA PRO A 230 -3.49 15.23 -15.57
C PRO A 230 -2.25 15.45 -16.45
N TYR A 231 -1.54 14.36 -16.80
CA TYR A 231 -0.31 14.48 -17.59
C TYR A 231 -0.52 15.12 -18.97
N ALA A 232 -1.71 15.00 -19.55
CA ALA A 232 -2.08 15.68 -20.79
C ALA A 232 -2.20 17.22 -20.65
N ALA A 233 -2.44 17.73 -19.44
CA ALA A 233 -2.58 19.16 -19.16
C ALA A 233 -1.26 19.87 -18.82
N ILE A 234 -0.26 19.13 -18.34
CA ILE A 234 1.05 19.67 -17.94
C ILE A 234 1.86 20.02 -19.20
N SER A 235 2.22 21.28 -19.39
CA SER A 235 3.05 21.70 -20.53
C SER A 235 4.54 21.57 -20.23
N HIS A 236 4.97 21.97 -19.03
CA HIS A 236 6.36 21.91 -18.57
C HIS A 236 6.45 22.05 -17.03
N ALA A 237 7.63 21.83 -16.48
CA ALA A 237 7.96 22.25 -15.12
C ALA A 237 9.31 22.98 -15.07
N THR A 238 9.43 23.97 -14.21
CA THR A 238 10.68 24.69 -13.91
C THR A 238 10.97 24.70 -12.42
N HIS A 239 12.16 25.16 -12.04
CA HIS A 239 12.57 25.37 -10.66
C HIS A 239 12.79 26.85 -10.40
N ALA A 240 12.31 27.32 -9.25
CA ALA A 240 12.67 28.62 -8.70
C ALA A 240 13.52 28.40 -7.44
N SER A 241 14.75 28.91 -7.45
CA SER A 241 15.65 28.88 -6.31
C SER A 241 15.57 30.19 -5.54
N GLY A 242 15.04 30.16 -4.33
CA GLY A 242 15.14 31.25 -3.36
C GLY A 242 16.36 31.06 -2.43
N MET A 243 16.65 32.07 -1.61
CA MET A 243 17.70 31.96 -0.58
C MET A 243 17.34 30.99 0.58
N ILE A 244 16.06 30.65 0.73
CA ILE A 244 15.51 29.91 1.89
C ILE A 244 14.68 28.70 1.45
N SER A 245 14.04 28.74 0.27
CA SER A 245 13.24 27.64 -0.29
C SER A 245 13.61 27.36 -1.74
N SER A 246 13.44 26.10 -2.15
CA SER A 246 13.39 25.68 -3.54
C SER A 246 11.97 25.28 -3.89
N ASP A 247 11.43 25.86 -4.97
CA ASP A 247 10.06 25.60 -5.41
C ASP A 247 10.07 24.97 -6.80
N LEU A 248 9.25 23.94 -6.99
CA LEU A 248 8.94 23.39 -8.31
C LEU A 248 7.71 24.12 -8.84
N ILE A 249 7.78 24.69 -10.04
CA ILE A 249 6.65 25.32 -10.71
C ILE A 249 6.21 24.38 -11.85
N VAL A 250 5.04 23.75 -11.70
CA VAL A 250 4.44 22.89 -12.72
C VAL A 250 3.38 23.69 -13.47
N THR A 251 3.56 23.91 -14.77
CA THR A 251 2.58 24.64 -15.59
C THR A 251 1.58 23.66 -16.18
N ALA A 252 0.30 23.80 -15.82
CA ALA A 252 -0.80 22.97 -16.32
C ALA A 252 -1.99 23.83 -16.73
N TRP A 253 -2.62 23.54 -17.88
CA TRP A 253 -3.65 24.40 -18.49
C TRP A 253 -3.25 25.88 -18.57
N ASP A 254 -1.98 26.14 -18.93
CA ASP A 254 -1.35 27.46 -18.99
C ASP A 254 -1.35 28.25 -17.66
N ARG A 255 -1.52 27.55 -16.52
CA ARG A 255 -1.46 28.10 -15.17
C ARG A 255 -0.28 27.51 -14.39
N PRO A 256 0.54 28.33 -13.71
CA PRO A 256 1.61 27.83 -12.85
C PRO A 256 1.04 27.30 -11.53
N HIS A 257 1.45 26.08 -11.14
CA HIS A 257 1.20 25.48 -9.84
C HIS A 257 2.53 25.37 -9.09
N THR A 258 2.70 26.19 -8.05
CA THR A 258 3.92 26.21 -7.23
C THR A 258 3.86 25.16 -6.13
N VAL A 259 4.90 24.34 -6.04
CA VAL A 259 5.08 23.31 -5.02
C VAL A 259 6.36 23.59 -4.26
N ALA A 260 6.23 24.05 -3.01
CA ALA A 260 7.37 24.21 -2.12
C ALA A 260 7.99 22.84 -1.87
N LEU A 261 9.25 22.64 -2.29
CA LEU A 261 9.93 21.36 -2.13
C LEU A 261 10.38 21.17 -0.68
N GLY A 262 10.93 22.24 -0.08
CA GLY A 262 11.49 22.19 1.27
C GLY A 262 12.43 21.00 1.44
N PRO A 263 12.11 20.00 2.29
CA PRO A 263 12.94 18.80 2.41
C PRO A 263 13.05 18.00 1.09
N MET A 264 12.05 18.01 0.19
CA MET A 264 12.05 17.26 -1.08
C MET A 264 13.06 17.74 -2.14
N VAL A 265 13.90 18.74 -1.83
CA VAL A 265 14.83 19.37 -2.80
C VAL A 265 15.82 18.38 -3.41
N GLU A 266 16.18 17.30 -2.72
CA GLU A 266 17.13 16.30 -3.23
C GLU A 266 16.57 15.50 -4.41
N SER A 267 15.24 15.41 -4.51
CA SER A 267 14.54 14.78 -5.63
C SER A 267 14.31 15.73 -6.82
N LEU A 268 14.71 17.01 -6.72
CA LEU A 268 14.47 18.04 -7.74
C LEU A 268 15.01 17.63 -9.12
N GLN A 269 16.23 17.09 -9.19
CA GLN A 269 16.84 16.62 -10.44
C GLN A 269 15.99 15.52 -11.09
N GLY A 270 15.48 14.58 -10.29
CA GLY A 270 14.60 13.52 -10.76
C GLY A 270 13.23 14.03 -11.21
N LEU A 271 12.64 14.96 -10.46
CA LEU A 271 11.38 15.63 -10.81
C LEU A 271 11.51 16.36 -12.15
N LEU A 272 12.54 17.20 -12.33
CA LEU A 272 12.79 17.91 -13.58
C LEU A 272 13.05 16.93 -14.75
N GLY A 273 13.82 15.86 -14.50
CA GLY A 273 14.03 14.79 -15.48
C GLY A 273 12.73 14.10 -15.91
N PHE A 274 11.82 13.81 -14.96
CA PHE A 274 10.50 13.27 -15.24
C PHE A 274 9.66 14.21 -16.10
N PHE A 275 9.56 15.51 -15.76
CA PHE A 275 8.75 16.46 -16.54
C PHE A 275 9.36 16.76 -17.92
N HIS A 276 10.69 16.76 -18.04
CA HIS A 276 11.36 16.87 -19.35
C HIS A 276 11.08 15.65 -20.22
N GLY A 277 11.15 14.43 -19.66
CA GLY A 277 10.75 13.21 -20.32
C GLY A 277 9.27 13.19 -20.69
N LEU A 278 8.39 13.70 -19.82
CA LEU A 278 6.96 13.83 -20.08
C LEU A 278 6.68 14.77 -21.26
N ALA A 279 7.43 15.86 -21.37
CA ALA A 279 7.30 16.84 -22.45
C ALA A 279 7.61 16.25 -23.83
N SER A 280 8.47 15.23 -23.93
CA SER A 280 8.76 14.53 -25.21
C SER A 280 7.65 13.57 -25.64
N ILE A 281 6.73 13.20 -24.75
CA ILE A 281 5.53 12.41 -25.06
C ILE A 281 4.41 13.35 -25.47
N LEU A 282 3.75 13.07 -26.60
CA LEU A 282 2.58 13.83 -27.07
C LEU A 282 1.44 13.79 -26.03
N PRO A 283 0.76 14.91 -25.71
CA PRO A 283 -0.22 14.96 -24.61
C PRO A 283 -1.31 13.88 -24.63
N HIS A 284 -1.86 13.56 -25.80
CA HIS A 284 -2.88 12.52 -25.99
C HIS A 284 -2.34 11.07 -25.89
N SER A 285 -1.01 10.91 -25.90
CA SER A 285 -0.31 9.61 -25.74
C SER A 285 0.30 9.42 -24.34
N ARG A 286 0.16 10.41 -23.45
CA ARG A 286 0.66 10.32 -22.05
C ARG A 286 -0.20 9.43 -21.16
N TYR A 287 -1.43 9.13 -21.60
CA TYR A 287 -2.26 8.08 -21.05
C TYR A 287 -2.44 7.01 -22.12
N GLN A 288 -2.31 5.75 -21.72
CA GLN A 288 -2.73 4.59 -22.48
C GLN A 288 -3.60 3.76 -21.55
N GLU A 289 -4.74 3.25 -22.04
CA GLU A 289 -5.52 2.29 -21.26
C GLU A 289 -4.63 1.08 -20.94
N PRO A 290 -4.57 0.65 -19.66
CA PRO A 290 -3.64 -0.39 -19.27
C PRO A 290 -4.01 -1.69 -19.98
N MET A 291 -3.09 -2.22 -20.78
CA MET A 291 -3.17 -3.62 -21.21
C MET A 291 -3.27 -4.50 -19.95
N ALA A 292 -4.16 -5.48 -19.96
CA ALA A 292 -4.53 -6.29 -18.79
C ALA A 292 -3.29 -6.74 -18.00
N ALA A 293 -3.17 -6.28 -16.76
CA ALA A 293 -1.87 -6.17 -16.11
C ALA A 293 -1.56 -7.32 -15.14
N ASN A 294 -0.31 -7.79 -15.24
CA ASN A 294 0.33 -8.70 -14.29
C ASN A 294 1.04 -7.89 -13.20
N VAL A 295 0.27 -7.25 -12.31
CA VAL A 295 0.82 -6.54 -11.14
C VAL A 295 0.11 -7.07 -9.91
N GLU A 296 0.72 -8.04 -9.21
CA GLU A 296 0.01 -8.72 -8.13
C GLU A 296 -0.04 -7.95 -6.77
N PRO A 297 -1.26 -7.81 -6.21
CA PRO A 297 -1.56 -7.65 -4.78
C PRO A 297 -0.77 -8.54 -3.81
N ARG A 298 -0.50 -8.00 -2.61
CA ARG A 298 0.39 -8.59 -1.57
C ARG A 298 -0.22 -8.69 -0.17
N THR A 299 -1.25 -7.92 0.20
CA THR A 299 -1.97 -8.06 1.50
C THR A 299 -3.11 -9.09 1.42
N THR A 300 -3.57 -9.42 0.21
CA THR A 300 -4.53 -10.49 -0.07
C THR A 300 -3.90 -11.83 -0.45
N VAL A 301 -2.57 -12.01 -0.33
CA VAL A 301 -1.85 -13.25 -0.73
C VAL A 301 -2.46 -14.51 -0.14
N THR A 302 -2.77 -14.53 1.16
CA THR A 302 -3.42 -15.69 1.81
C THR A 302 -4.78 -16.03 1.19
N ALA A 303 -5.54 -15.00 0.78
CA ALA A 303 -6.83 -15.17 0.12
C ALA A 303 -6.67 -15.60 -1.35
N ARG A 304 -5.71 -15.03 -2.09
CA ARG A 304 -5.36 -15.41 -3.47
C ARG A 304 -4.85 -16.86 -3.52
N ASN A 305 -3.99 -17.27 -2.59
CA ASN A 305 -3.52 -18.66 -2.48
C ASN A 305 -4.65 -19.63 -2.14
N ALA A 306 -5.54 -19.27 -1.22
CA ALA A 306 -6.73 -20.07 -0.92
C ALA A 306 -7.69 -20.17 -2.14
N LEU A 307 -7.82 -19.09 -2.91
CA LEU A 307 -8.63 -19.06 -4.13
C LEU A 307 -8.04 -19.92 -5.25
N LEU A 308 -6.72 -19.85 -5.47
CA LEU A 308 -6.00 -20.73 -6.39
C LEU A 308 -6.16 -22.21 -6.00
N ALA A 309 -6.05 -22.53 -4.72
CA ALA A 309 -6.27 -23.89 -4.21
C ALA A 309 -7.73 -24.35 -4.39
N ALA A 310 -8.71 -23.51 -4.06
CA ALA A 310 -10.13 -23.80 -4.22
C ALA A 310 -10.53 -24.00 -5.70
N SER A 311 -9.96 -23.18 -6.60
CA SER A 311 -10.14 -23.31 -8.05
C SER A 311 -9.53 -24.60 -8.60
N ARG A 312 -8.27 -24.93 -8.23
CA ARG A 312 -7.63 -26.21 -8.59
C ARG A 312 -8.43 -27.43 -8.11
N LYS A 313 -9.01 -27.35 -6.92
CA LYS A 313 -9.90 -28.37 -6.33
C LYS A 313 -11.34 -28.35 -6.86
N ARG A 314 -11.66 -27.46 -7.82
CA ARG A 314 -13.00 -27.26 -8.42
C ARG A 314 -14.12 -26.99 -7.38
N LEU A 315 -13.76 -26.39 -6.24
CA LEU A 315 -14.70 -25.96 -5.20
C LEU A 315 -15.38 -24.62 -5.55
N VAL A 316 -14.81 -23.91 -6.52
CA VAL A 316 -15.31 -22.65 -7.09
C VAL A 316 -15.20 -22.76 -8.60
N SER A 317 -16.17 -22.25 -9.36
CA SER A 317 -16.13 -22.21 -10.83
C SER A 317 -15.06 -21.23 -11.33
N GLU A 318 -14.64 -21.36 -12.59
CA GLU A 318 -13.64 -20.43 -13.18
C GLU A 318 -14.17 -18.99 -13.22
N ASP A 319 -15.46 -18.79 -13.54
CA ASP A 319 -16.10 -17.47 -13.56
C ASP A 319 -16.11 -16.82 -12.16
N THR A 320 -16.56 -17.56 -11.14
CA THR A 320 -16.57 -17.08 -9.75
C THR A 320 -15.15 -16.88 -9.23
N ALA A 321 -14.17 -17.69 -9.65
CA ALA A 321 -12.78 -17.49 -9.28
C ALA A 321 -12.17 -16.24 -9.94
N SER A 322 -12.54 -15.93 -11.17
CA SER A 322 -12.12 -14.70 -11.85
C SER A 322 -12.73 -13.45 -11.20
N ASP A 323 -14.03 -13.48 -10.91
CA ASP A 323 -14.74 -12.41 -10.18
C ASP A 323 -14.15 -12.18 -8.77
N LEU A 324 -13.95 -13.24 -7.98
CA LEU A 324 -13.33 -13.13 -6.66
C LEU A 324 -11.90 -12.59 -6.73
N ARG A 325 -11.12 -12.93 -7.77
CA ARG A 325 -9.78 -12.36 -7.98
C ARG A 325 -9.84 -10.85 -8.20
N ILE A 326 -10.72 -10.38 -9.09
CA ILE A 326 -10.91 -8.94 -9.34
C ILE A 326 -11.30 -8.21 -8.05
N ARG A 327 -12.21 -8.78 -7.25
CA ARG A 327 -12.62 -8.22 -5.95
C ARG A 327 -11.49 -8.16 -4.92
N LEU A 328 -10.65 -9.19 -4.84
CA LEU A 328 -9.46 -9.17 -3.97
C LEU A 328 -8.46 -8.10 -4.40
N ASP A 329 -8.34 -7.84 -5.70
CA ASP A 329 -7.42 -6.85 -6.24
C ASP A 329 -7.93 -5.42 -5.97
N LEU A 330 -9.23 -5.20 -6.02
CA LEU A 330 -9.88 -3.95 -5.59
C LEU A 330 -9.82 -3.75 -4.06
N VAL A 331 -9.98 -4.80 -3.24
CA VAL A 331 -9.70 -4.75 -1.78
C VAL A 331 -8.27 -4.32 -1.54
N GLU A 332 -7.30 -4.90 -2.26
CA GLU A 332 -5.89 -4.54 -2.11
C GLU A 332 -5.64 -3.08 -2.47
N GLN A 333 -6.12 -2.61 -3.62
CA GLN A 333 -5.97 -1.22 -4.05
C GLN A 333 -6.58 -0.27 -3.03
N THR A 334 -7.76 -0.61 -2.50
CA THR A 334 -8.46 0.14 -1.44
C THR A 334 -7.66 0.16 -0.14
N LEU A 335 -7.16 -0.99 0.31
CA LEU A 335 -6.34 -1.10 1.51
C LEU A 335 -5.05 -0.29 1.35
N ARG A 336 -4.31 -0.47 0.24
CA ARG A 336 -3.02 0.18 0.00
C ARG A 336 -3.11 1.66 -0.24
N PHE A 337 -3.94 2.04 -1.20
CA PHE A 337 -3.93 3.35 -1.84
C PHE A 337 -5.18 4.18 -1.50
N GLY A 338 -5.96 3.75 -0.50
CA GLY A 338 -7.26 4.34 -0.20
C GLY A 338 -8.32 3.90 -1.20
N ARG A 339 -9.59 4.06 -0.80
CA ARG A 339 -10.73 3.66 -1.61
C ARG A 339 -10.88 4.57 -2.83
N GLY A 340 -11.04 3.95 -3.99
CA GLY A 340 -11.33 4.64 -5.24
C GLY A 340 -12.65 5.42 -5.14
N ALA A 341 -12.68 6.62 -5.69
CA ALA A 341 -13.84 7.49 -5.60
C ALA A 341 -14.01 8.36 -6.84
N ARG A 342 -15.23 8.43 -7.35
CA ARG A 342 -15.60 9.24 -8.51
C ARG A 342 -16.98 9.87 -8.30
N ASP A 343 -17.09 11.17 -8.56
CA ASP A 343 -18.35 11.92 -8.52
C ASP A 343 -19.15 11.74 -7.21
N GLY A 344 -18.45 11.56 -6.08
CA GLY A 344 -19.04 11.35 -4.75
C GLY A 344 -19.38 9.89 -4.39
N TRP A 345 -19.19 8.96 -5.33
CA TRP A 345 -19.35 7.52 -5.12
C TRP A 345 -18.02 6.86 -4.82
N TYR A 346 -18.02 5.94 -3.87
CA TYR A 346 -16.91 5.09 -3.48
C TYR A 346 -17.14 3.66 -3.97
N GLU A 347 -16.08 3.01 -4.41
CA GLU A 347 -16.15 1.64 -4.91
C GLU A 347 -16.07 0.63 -3.75
N SER A 348 -16.86 -0.45 -3.82
CA SER A 348 -16.77 -1.60 -2.93
C SER A 348 -16.67 -2.92 -3.72
N PRO A 349 -15.72 -3.80 -3.38
CA PRO A 349 -15.59 -5.14 -3.94
C PRO A 349 -16.65 -6.12 -3.44
N LEU A 350 -17.49 -5.76 -2.48
CA LEU A 350 -18.59 -6.61 -2.01
C LEU A 350 -19.82 -6.47 -2.92
N GLY A 351 -20.69 -7.49 -2.91
CA GLY A 351 -22.06 -7.38 -3.44
C GLY A 351 -22.97 -6.62 -2.47
N LYS A 352 -24.14 -6.15 -2.93
CA LYS A 352 -25.05 -5.30 -2.14
C LYS A 352 -25.36 -5.84 -0.74
N ALA A 353 -25.67 -7.14 -0.63
CA ALA A 353 -25.98 -7.79 0.64
C ALA A 353 -24.79 -7.82 1.61
N ASP A 354 -23.60 -8.15 1.10
CA ASP A 354 -22.36 -8.21 1.89
C ASP A 354 -21.91 -6.80 2.32
N LEU A 355 -22.05 -5.80 1.46
CA LEU A 355 -21.77 -4.39 1.78
C LEU A 355 -22.77 -3.85 2.81
N ARG A 356 -24.08 -4.16 2.67
CA ARG A 356 -25.09 -3.80 3.67
C ARG A 356 -24.75 -4.39 5.04
N TYR A 357 -24.28 -5.65 5.08
CA TYR A 357 -23.77 -6.26 6.30
C TYR A 357 -22.53 -5.51 6.85
N ALA A 358 -21.54 -5.21 6.02
CA ALA A 358 -20.33 -4.52 6.43
C ALA A 358 -20.61 -3.08 6.97
N LEU A 359 -21.52 -2.35 6.34
CA LEU A 359 -21.99 -1.04 6.84
C LEU A 359 -22.77 -1.21 8.16
N GLY A 360 -23.56 -2.27 8.31
CA GLY A 360 -24.21 -2.61 9.58
C GLY A 360 -23.24 -2.94 10.73
N VAL A 361 -22.10 -3.58 10.43
CA VAL A 361 -21.00 -3.78 11.39
C VAL A 361 -20.37 -2.45 11.80
N LEU A 362 -20.22 -1.51 10.86
CA LEU A 362 -19.62 -0.20 11.10
C LEU A 362 -20.54 0.83 11.77
N PHE A 363 -21.86 0.74 11.57
CA PHE A 363 -22.79 1.80 12.00
C PHE A 363 -23.93 1.30 12.90
N GLY A 364 -24.02 0.00 13.15
CA GLY A 364 -25.16 -0.64 13.80
C GLY A 364 -26.33 -0.85 12.83
N ALA A 365 -27.49 -1.24 13.36
CA ALA A 365 -28.68 -1.44 12.54
C ALA A 365 -29.21 -0.10 11.97
N PRO A 366 -29.56 -0.02 10.67
CA PRO A 366 -30.19 1.17 10.11
C PRO A 366 -31.62 1.35 10.67
N GLN A 367 -32.05 2.59 10.90
CA GLN A 367 -33.42 2.88 11.35
C GLN A 367 -34.42 2.91 10.21
N ASN A 368 -34.01 3.44 9.05
CA ASN A 368 -34.80 3.40 7.82
C ASN A 368 -33.99 2.68 6.74
N GLY A 369 -34.68 1.86 5.94
CA GLY A 369 -34.16 1.25 4.73
C GLY A 369 -35.20 1.35 3.62
N GLY A 370 -34.77 1.71 2.42
CA GLY A 370 -35.62 1.78 1.24
C GLY A 370 -34.85 1.47 -0.04
N SER A 371 -35.54 1.03 -1.08
CA SER A 371 -34.96 0.86 -2.42
C SER A 371 -35.91 1.37 -3.49
N ASP A 372 -35.34 2.03 -4.50
CA ASP A 372 -36.04 2.44 -5.73
C ASP A 372 -35.84 1.43 -6.89
N GLY A 373 -35.26 0.26 -6.60
CA GLY A 373 -34.92 -0.78 -7.57
C GLY A 373 -33.54 -0.63 -8.22
N ARG A 374 -32.91 0.55 -8.18
CA ARG A 374 -31.53 0.76 -8.65
C ARG A 374 -30.58 1.03 -7.49
N MET A 375 -31.02 1.91 -6.59
CA MET A 375 -30.33 2.34 -5.38
C MET A 375 -31.04 1.81 -4.14
N GLU A 376 -30.25 1.35 -3.17
CA GLU A 376 -30.70 1.14 -1.79
C GLU A 376 -30.25 2.33 -0.95
N THR A 377 -31.07 2.75 0.01
CA THR A 377 -30.77 3.87 0.91
C THR A 377 -31.02 3.44 2.35
N PHE A 378 -30.02 3.66 3.22
CA PHE A 378 -30.03 3.27 4.63
C PHE A 378 -29.66 4.46 5.53
N ASP A 379 -30.47 4.71 6.56
CA ASP A 379 -30.27 5.79 7.54
C ASP A 379 -29.74 5.24 8.88
N TYR A 380 -28.53 5.62 9.25
CA TYR A 380 -27.89 5.28 10.53
C TYR A 380 -27.90 6.50 11.46
N VAL A 381 -28.48 6.38 12.65
CA VAL A 381 -28.77 7.53 13.53
C VAL A 381 -27.82 7.58 14.72
N PHE A 382 -27.05 8.66 14.84
CA PHE A 382 -26.14 8.90 15.97
C PHE A 382 -26.86 9.67 17.07
N ARG A 383 -27.39 8.94 18.06
CA ARG A 383 -27.90 9.56 19.28
C ARG A 383 -26.72 9.92 20.19
N GLY A 384 -26.41 11.21 20.25
CA GLY A 384 -25.34 11.73 21.11
C GLY A 384 -25.50 11.25 22.56
N ARG A 385 -24.45 10.62 23.09
CA ARG A 385 -24.37 10.05 24.46
C ARG A 385 -25.48 9.04 24.79
N SER A 386 -25.38 7.81 24.28
CA SER A 386 -25.98 6.65 24.93
C SER A 386 -25.05 5.44 24.86
N HIS A 387 -24.82 4.80 26.00
CA HIS A 387 -24.00 3.60 26.11
C HIS A 387 -24.85 2.38 25.76
N ALA A 388 -24.63 1.78 24.60
CA ALA A 388 -25.20 0.49 24.23
C ALA A 388 -24.07 -0.49 23.88
N HIS A 389 -23.61 -1.25 24.87
CA HIS A 389 -22.71 -2.37 24.64
C HIS A 389 -23.47 -3.49 23.92
N LEU A 390 -23.12 -3.74 22.65
CA LEU A 390 -23.31 -5.06 22.05
C LEU A 390 -22.03 -5.88 22.32
N PRO A 391 -22.11 -7.01 23.05
CA PRO A 391 -20.94 -7.84 23.29
C PRO A 391 -20.52 -8.52 21.97
N GLY A 392 -19.27 -8.28 21.54
CA GLY A 392 -18.64 -8.99 20.43
C GLY A 392 -18.34 -8.18 19.16
N VAL A 393 -18.88 -6.96 18.99
CA VAL A 393 -18.59 -6.11 17.81
C VAL A 393 -18.22 -4.70 18.28
N GLY A 394 -16.98 -4.26 18.01
CA GLY A 394 -16.40 -3.08 18.63
C GLY A 394 -16.05 -1.91 17.71
N VAL A 395 -15.94 -0.73 18.33
CA VAL A 395 -15.02 0.38 17.96
C VAL A 395 -15.47 1.35 16.83
N ALA A 396 -16.72 1.32 16.36
CA ALA A 396 -17.21 2.35 15.42
C ALA A 396 -17.20 3.79 15.97
N TRP A 397 -17.67 3.99 17.21
CA TRP A 397 -17.89 5.30 17.82
C TRP A 397 -16.61 6.03 18.25
N MET A 398 -15.45 5.35 18.25
CA MET A 398 -14.15 5.98 18.54
C MET A 398 -13.55 6.71 17.31
N LEU A 399 -14.15 6.55 16.12
CA LEU A 399 -13.62 7.07 14.85
C LEU A 399 -14.37 8.31 14.33
N MET A 400 -15.55 8.58 14.88
CA MET A 400 -16.27 9.83 14.66
C MET A 400 -15.70 10.87 15.63
N PRO A 401 -15.26 12.06 15.16
CA PRO A 401 -14.94 13.14 16.10
C PRO A 401 -16.18 13.44 16.96
N MET A 402 -15.99 13.71 18.25
CA MET A 402 -17.11 13.94 19.20
C MET A 402 -17.99 15.17 18.87
N SER A 403 -17.63 15.90 17.81
CA SER A 403 -18.33 17.03 17.19
C SER A 403 -18.82 16.74 15.76
N ALA A 404 -19.18 15.49 15.44
CA ALA A 404 -19.76 15.14 14.13
C ALA A 404 -20.94 16.08 13.80
N PRO A 405 -20.92 16.82 12.67
CA PRO A 405 -21.86 17.92 12.42
C PRO A 405 -23.25 17.45 11.94
N PHE A 406 -23.51 16.15 11.91
CA PHE A 406 -24.73 15.51 11.41
C PHE A 406 -25.33 14.55 12.43
N GLN A 407 -26.65 14.36 12.37
CA GLN A 407 -27.42 13.49 13.29
C GLN A 407 -27.67 12.10 12.69
N ILE A 408 -27.72 12.03 11.37
CA ILE A 408 -27.96 10.79 10.61
C ILE A 408 -26.87 10.69 9.53
N LEU A 409 -26.29 9.51 9.37
CA LEU A 409 -25.53 9.14 8.18
C LEU A 409 -26.47 8.39 7.23
N ARG A 410 -26.62 8.91 6.02
CA ARG A 410 -27.31 8.24 4.94
C ARG A 410 -26.29 7.55 4.05
N ALA A 411 -26.39 6.23 3.94
CA ALA A 411 -25.66 5.45 2.96
C ALA A 411 -26.57 5.15 1.76
N HIS A 412 -26.09 5.47 0.56
CA HIS A 412 -26.68 5.00 -0.69
C HIS A 412 -25.82 3.86 -1.23
N ILE A 413 -26.43 2.81 -1.78
CA ILE A 413 -25.73 1.66 -2.39
C ILE A 413 -26.31 1.39 -3.78
N VAL A 414 -25.46 1.25 -4.78
CA VAL A 414 -25.81 0.95 -6.18
C VAL A 414 -24.96 -0.21 -6.71
N ASP A 415 -25.41 -0.87 -7.77
CA ASP A 415 -24.55 -1.82 -8.50
C ASP A 415 -23.69 -1.06 -9.51
N PHE A 416 -22.43 -1.47 -9.66
CA PHE A 416 -21.54 -1.03 -10.74
C PHE A 416 -21.06 -2.25 -11.54
N PRO A 417 -20.60 -2.07 -12.79
CA PRO A 417 -19.92 -3.14 -13.52
C PRO A 417 -18.73 -3.67 -12.71
N GLY A 418 -18.79 -4.94 -12.29
CA GLY A 418 -17.74 -5.60 -11.50
C GLY A 418 -17.81 -5.44 -9.97
N GLY A 419 -18.78 -4.69 -9.42
CA GLY A 419 -18.83 -4.45 -7.98
C GLY A 419 -20.06 -3.69 -7.48
N THR A 420 -19.95 -3.01 -6.35
CA THR A 420 -20.97 -2.07 -5.87
C THR A 420 -20.39 -0.69 -5.62
N GLY A 421 -21.21 0.33 -5.79
CA GLY A 421 -20.92 1.71 -5.41
C GLY A 421 -21.64 2.07 -4.13
N PHE A 422 -21.03 2.93 -3.31
CA PHE A 422 -21.74 3.56 -2.20
C PHE A 422 -21.39 5.04 -2.02
N ALA A 423 -22.33 5.83 -1.53
CA ALA A 423 -22.13 7.24 -1.18
C ALA A 423 -22.57 7.48 0.27
N LEU A 424 -21.81 8.29 1.01
CA LEU A 424 -22.00 8.55 2.44
C LEU A 424 -22.27 10.05 2.68
N ASN A 425 -23.51 10.36 3.07
CA ASN A 425 -23.99 11.73 3.28
C ASN A 425 -24.36 11.97 4.74
N GLY A 426 -23.86 13.05 5.33
CA GLY A 426 -24.23 13.53 6.65
C GLY A 426 -25.48 14.39 6.57
N MET A 427 -26.51 14.04 7.32
CA MET A 427 -27.79 14.76 7.38
C MET A 427 -27.94 15.52 8.70
N ARG A 428 -28.31 16.81 8.61
CA ARG A 428 -28.73 17.63 9.76
C ARG A 428 -30.02 18.36 9.41
N GLY A 429 -31.13 17.97 10.03
CA GLY A 429 -32.45 18.40 9.57
C GLY A 429 -32.70 17.91 8.13
N GLN A 430 -33.04 18.84 7.22
CA GLN A 430 -33.17 18.54 5.79
C GLN A 430 -31.87 18.73 4.98
N THR A 431 -30.82 19.31 5.57
CA THR A 431 -29.56 19.55 4.87
C THR A 431 -28.75 18.25 4.77
N SER A 432 -28.42 17.85 3.54
CA SER A 432 -27.47 16.79 3.21
C SER A 432 -26.09 17.39 2.92
N SER A 433 -25.02 16.72 3.31
CA SER A 433 -23.64 17.15 3.02
C SER A 433 -22.71 15.94 2.85
N PRO A 434 -21.89 15.89 1.78
CA PRO A 434 -20.88 14.84 1.61
C PRO A 434 -19.86 14.85 2.76
N ILE A 435 -19.52 13.67 3.28
CA ILE A 435 -18.60 13.55 4.42
C ILE A 435 -17.16 13.41 3.92
N ALA A 436 -16.52 14.52 3.56
CA ALA A 436 -15.18 14.45 2.95
C ALA A 436 -14.08 13.90 3.89
N SER A 437 -13.99 14.38 5.14
CA SER A 437 -12.86 14.11 6.03
C SER A 437 -13.03 12.87 6.93
N THR A 438 -14.23 12.58 7.44
CA THR A 438 -14.47 11.41 8.31
C THR A 438 -14.45 10.08 7.54
N VAL A 439 -14.66 10.12 6.22
CA VAL A 439 -14.72 8.92 5.37
C VAL A 439 -13.40 8.17 5.26
N MET A 440 -12.25 8.76 5.59
CA MET A 440 -10.95 8.11 5.47
C MET A 440 -10.74 6.92 6.43
N LEU A 441 -11.01 7.15 7.72
CA LEU A 441 -10.91 6.11 8.76
C LEU A 441 -11.98 5.04 8.57
N LEU A 442 -13.17 5.45 8.09
CA LEU A 442 -14.25 4.56 7.72
C LEU A 442 -13.91 3.66 6.53
N ASN A 443 -13.37 4.22 5.45
CA ASN A 443 -13.02 3.48 4.25
C ASN A 443 -11.96 2.40 4.52
N TYR A 444 -11.01 2.67 5.42
CA TYR A 444 -10.01 1.70 5.84
C TYR A 444 -10.62 0.56 6.68
N ARG A 445 -11.42 0.88 7.70
CA ARG A 445 -12.11 -0.16 8.49
C ARG A 445 -13.09 -0.98 7.66
N LEU A 446 -13.78 -0.35 6.72
CA LEU A 446 -14.60 -1.05 5.73
C LEU A 446 -13.74 -2.01 4.90
N ALA A 447 -12.58 -1.58 4.41
CA ALA A 447 -11.68 -2.41 3.61
C ALA A 447 -11.14 -3.64 4.38
N GLU A 448 -10.90 -3.51 5.69
CA GLU A 448 -10.55 -4.66 6.55
C GLU A 448 -11.69 -5.67 6.67
N ILE A 449 -12.94 -5.20 6.80
CA ILE A 449 -14.14 -6.05 6.84
C ILE A 449 -14.37 -6.70 5.47
N GLU A 450 -14.26 -5.95 4.38
CA GLU A 450 -14.39 -6.45 3.00
C GLU A 450 -13.38 -7.56 2.71
N ARG A 451 -12.12 -7.40 3.15
CA ARG A 451 -11.09 -8.45 3.05
C ARG A 451 -11.48 -9.73 3.79
N ASP A 452 -11.98 -9.62 5.03
CA ASP A 452 -12.39 -10.79 5.82
C ASP A 452 -13.62 -11.49 5.21
N VAL A 453 -14.62 -10.72 4.76
CA VAL A 453 -15.82 -11.26 4.08
C VAL A 453 -15.43 -11.99 2.79
N LEU A 454 -14.59 -11.39 1.92
CA LEU A 454 -14.10 -12.07 0.72
C LEU A 454 -13.25 -13.30 1.03
N TYR A 455 -12.41 -13.25 2.07
CA TYR A 455 -11.62 -14.41 2.46
C TYR A 455 -12.51 -15.57 2.93
N ARG A 456 -13.53 -15.28 3.73
CA ARG A 456 -14.54 -16.28 4.15
C ARG A 456 -15.37 -16.80 2.97
N ARG A 457 -15.73 -15.95 2.00
CA ARG A 457 -16.37 -16.36 0.73
C ARG A 457 -15.54 -17.41 -0.01
N ILE A 458 -14.22 -17.23 -0.07
CA ILE A 458 -13.30 -18.16 -0.74
C ILE A 458 -13.22 -19.51 0.00
N LEU A 459 -13.20 -19.50 1.33
CA LEU A 459 -13.05 -20.71 2.16
C LEU A 459 -14.34 -21.55 2.29
N PHE A 460 -15.50 -20.88 2.33
CA PHE A 460 -16.81 -21.48 2.69
C PHE A 460 -17.89 -21.36 1.59
N GLY A 461 -17.65 -20.57 0.53
CA GLY A 461 -18.50 -20.51 -0.67
C GLY A 461 -19.23 -19.17 -0.88
N PRO A 462 -19.62 -18.87 -2.14
CA PRO A 462 -20.31 -17.63 -2.51
C PRO A 462 -21.77 -17.57 -2.02
N GLU A 463 -22.41 -18.71 -1.73
CA GLU A 463 -23.84 -18.79 -1.40
C GLU A 463 -24.17 -18.53 0.08
N VAL A 464 -23.18 -18.54 0.97
CA VAL A 464 -23.42 -18.42 2.43
C VAL A 464 -23.78 -16.98 2.80
N GLU A 465 -24.83 -16.72 3.57
CA GLU A 465 -25.19 -15.36 3.99
C GLU A 465 -24.03 -14.67 4.78
N ALA A 466 -23.78 -13.38 4.54
CA ALA A 466 -22.67 -12.63 5.15
C ALA A 466 -22.62 -12.75 6.69
N ALA A 467 -23.78 -12.65 7.34
CA ALA A 467 -23.90 -12.81 8.79
C ALA A 467 -23.52 -14.22 9.28
N ARG A 468 -23.81 -15.26 8.49
CA ARG A 468 -23.39 -16.64 8.81
C ARG A 468 -21.88 -16.82 8.60
N LEU A 469 -21.32 -16.27 7.53
CA LEU A 469 -19.87 -16.28 7.30
C LEU A 469 -19.11 -15.63 8.46
N ALA A 470 -19.57 -14.45 8.93
CA ALA A 470 -18.94 -13.74 10.04
C ALA A 470 -19.05 -14.48 11.38
N ALA A 471 -20.12 -15.24 11.60
CA ALA A 471 -20.30 -16.07 12.79
C ALA A 471 -19.35 -17.28 12.87
N ILE A 472 -18.64 -17.63 11.80
CA ILE A 472 -17.67 -18.74 11.80
C ILE A 472 -16.47 -18.37 12.71
N PRO A 473 -16.13 -19.19 13.72
CA PRO A 473 -15.00 -18.93 14.61
C PRO A 473 -13.65 -18.93 13.88
N ALA A 474 -12.71 -18.08 14.32
CA ALA A 474 -11.40 -17.93 13.70
C ALA A 474 -10.58 -19.24 13.61
N HIS A 475 -10.75 -20.16 14.56
CA HIS A 475 -10.08 -21.47 14.49
C HIS A 475 -10.59 -22.34 13.32
N ALA A 476 -11.89 -22.27 13.00
CA ALA A 476 -12.48 -22.99 11.87
C ALA A 476 -12.08 -22.37 10.53
N VAL A 477 -11.92 -21.04 10.48
CA VAL A 477 -11.31 -20.32 9.34
C VAL A 477 -9.89 -20.83 9.10
N GLY A 478 -9.06 -20.91 10.16
CA GLY A 478 -7.68 -21.40 10.08
C GLY A 478 -7.57 -22.87 9.66
N GLN A 479 -8.42 -23.75 10.21
CA GLN A 479 -8.50 -25.17 9.80
C GLN A 479 -8.86 -25.29 8.32
N ARG A 480 -9.89 -24.57 7.86
CA ARG A 480 -10.32 -24.62 6.45
C ARG A 480 -9.26 -24.11 5.48
N ALA A 481 -8.52 -23.08 5.87
CA ALA A 481 -7.38 -22.59 5.09
C ALA A 481 -6.25 -23.64 4.98
N ALA A 482 -5.96 -24.35 6.07
CA ALA A 482 -4.97 -25.43 6.08
C ALA A 482 -5.39 -26.63 5.21
N GLU A 483 -6.65 -27.07 5.28
CA GLU A 483 -7.22 -28.12 4.40
C GLU A 483 -7.09 -27.77 2.91
N LEU A 484 -7.32 -26.50 2.57
CA LEU A 484 -7.17 -26.02 1.20
C LEU A 484 -5.70 -25.97 0.76
N ALA A 485 -4.76 -25.65 1.65
CA ALA A 485 -3.33 -25.61 1.34
C ALA A 485 -2.64 -27.00 1.32
N ALA A 486 -3.16 -27.99 2.05
CA ALA A 486 -2.52 -29.29 2.27
C ALA A 486 -2.69 -30.33 1.12
N GLY A 487 -3.15 -29.91 -0.06
CA GLY A 487 -3.32 -30.76 -1.25
C GLY A 487 -3.69 -29.94 -2.47
#